data_AF-A0A928A5A0-F1
#
_entry.id   AF-A0A928A5A0-F1
#
_cell.length_a   1.000
_cell.length_b   1.000
_cell.length_c   1.000
_cell.angle_alpha   90.00
_cell.angle_beta   90.00
_cell.angle_gamma   90.00
#
_symmetry.space_group_name_H-M   'P 1'
#
loop_
_entity.id
_entity.type
_entity.pdbx_description
1 polymer ?
#
loop_
_entity_poly.entity_id
_entity_poly.type
_entity_poly.pdbx_seq_one_letter_code
_entity_poly.pdbx_strand_id
1 'polypeptide(L)'
;MKKYLIIFTCIFVFTITACKNKHEHNFIEGKCECGDIDPNYKPPHTHNYVEGKCDCGEIDPNYKPPHTHNYVEGKCDCGEIDPNYEPPHVHNFIEGKCDCGEIDPNYEPPVVCNCTEGVWVFPEDAKCLEMYPATLVCIECNEPMEVATKKKPHNYVDEEVEPTCGEDGYYRETCTNCDYCYEIVYQMTNEHTYIYEIIGEATDDYLGYKQQVCEGCGVEGNLVQYANNGFLDHGKLSVVGPDLVDEHGEKFQLVGISTHGIQWFAKYVNYNTLDALHNEFGINVIRLSLYTAEGGYCEADETKKEYLYQKVVEGIKAATLLDMYVIVDWHMVGAEDPNDKNPLYYVDESMEFFGRITEEFKDYNNILYEIMNEPNGGTSWNDCKKYANQVIPVIRENTDAIILVGNPHWSANLNVVLNSPLEGYTNIMYTYHFYAADHSNTSQVINAYDKGLPVFISEHGGMESSGDGAINYNNITRWYEILDKRNISYVAWNLSNSKGSASILKQETTSLTDFSDAALKEWGVWYKSWVRKKFGFDE
;
A
#
# COMPACT_ATOMS: atom_id res chain seq x y z
N MET A 1 -11.57 -7.92 0.30
CA MET A 1 -10.99 -8.20 -1.04
C MET A 1 -12.06 -8.66 -2.04
N LYS A 2 -12.27 -7.97 -3.17
CA LYS A 2 -13.01 -8.48 -4.34
C LYS A 2 -12.29 -8.05 -5.64
N LYS A 3 -11.74 -9.00 -6.39
CA LYS A 3 -11.18 -8.75 -7.74
C LYS A 3 -12.18 -9.22 -8.79
N TYR A 4 -12.67 -8.30 -9.61
CA TYR A 4 -13.33 -8.60 -10.87
C TYR A 4 -12.84 -7.65 -11.95
N LEU A 5 -12.26 -8.18 -13.03
CA LEU A 5 -12.24 -7.50 -14.32
C LEU A 5 -12.28 -8.54 -15.44
N ILE A 6 -13.42 -8.60 -16.12
CA ILE A 6 -13.61 -9.37 -17.36
C ILE A 6 -13.70 -8.35 -18.48
N ILE A 7 -12.78 -8.39 -19.46
CA ILE A 7 -13.06 -7.90 -20.81
C ILE A 7 -12.44 -8.87 -21.82
N PHE A 8 -13.27 -9.39 -22.72
CA PHE A 8 -12.86 -10.17 -23.89
C PHE A 8 -13.69 -9.70 -25.08
N THR A 9 -13.08 -9.12 -26.12
CA THR A 9 -13.45 -9.26 -27.54
C THR A 9 -12.69 -8.29 -28.44
N CYS A 10 -12.12 -8.81 -29.53
CA CYS A 10 -12.44 -8.30 -30.86
C CYS A 10 -12.13 -9.35 -31.93
N ILE A 11 -13.08 -9.52 -32.85
CA ILE A 11 -13.05 -10.48 -33.95
C ILE A 11 -12.78 -9.70 -35.24
N PHE A 12 -11.90 -10.21 -36.11
CA PHE A 12 -12.02 -9.95 -37.54
C PHE A 12 -11.80 -11.23 -38.34
N VAL A 13 -12.71 -11.48 -39.29
CA VAL A 13 -12.71 -12.60 -40.23
C VAL A 13 -12.79 -12.05 -41.64
N PHE A 14 -11.99 -12.60 -42.55
CA PHE A 14 -12.30 -12.60 -43.98
C PHE A 14 -11.98 -13.98 -44.58
N THR A 15 -12.85 -14.47 -45.47
CA THR A 15 -12.77 -15.76 -46.19
C THR A 15 -12.61 -15.50 -47.70
N ILE A 16 -12.11 -16.41 -48.54
CA ILE A 16 -12.88 -17.33 -49.45
C ILE A 16 -11.84 -18.14 -50.30
N THR A 17 -11.73 -19.50 -50.32
CA THR A 17 -12.51 -20.57 -51.04
C THR A 17 -12.08 -20.77 -52.53
N ALA A 18 -11.80 -21.94 -53.17
CA ALA A 18 -11.81 -23.41 -52.86
C ALA A 18 -11.14 -24.33 -53.95
N CYS A 19 -10.93 -25.64 -53.64
CA CYS A 19 -10.86 -26.84 -54.54
C CYS A 19 -9.57 -27.10 -55.40
N LYS A 20 -9.20 -28.31 -55.89
CA LYS A 20 -9.85 -29.66 -56.07
C LYS A 20 -8.80 -30.84 -56.18
N ASN A 21 -9.23 -32.09 -56.46
CA ASN A 21 -8.49 -33.39 -56.26
C ASN A 21 -7.84 -34.11 -57.50
N LYS A 22 -6.74 -34.87 -57.25
CA LYS A 22 -6.29 -36.24 -57.73
C LYS A 22 -5.72 -36.60 -59.16
N HIS A 23 -4.60 -37.36 -59.12
CA HIS A 23 -4.05 -38.50 -59.96
C HIS A 23 -3.21 -38.31 -61.27
N GLU A 24 -2.43 -39.36 -61.64
CA GLU A 24 -1.32 -39.42 -62.65
C GLU A 24 -1.50 -40.50 -63.76
N HIS A 25 -0.81 -40.35 -64.92
CA HIS A 25 -0.59 -41.37 -66.00
C HIS A 25 0.73 -41.10 -66.81
N ASN A 26 1.35 -42.12 -67.43
CA ASN A 26 2.68 -42.08 -68.12
C ASN A 26 2.69 -42.58 -69.59
N PHE A 27 3.73 -42.25 -70.39
CA PHE A 27 3.93 -42.64 -71.81
C PHE A 27 5.39 -43.07 -72.13
N ILE A 28 5.59 -43.96 -73.12
CA ILE A 28 6.91 -44.42 -73.61
C ILE A 28 6.91 -44.51 -75.16
N GLU A 29 8.03 -44.14 -75.81
CA GLU A 29 8.36 -44.37 -77.25
C GLU A 29 7.23 -44.16 -78.28
N GLY A 30 6.44 -43.11 -78.11
CA GLY A 30 5.51 -42.65 -79.14
C GLY A 30 4.19 -43.42 -79.25
N LYS A 31 3.77 -44.20 -78.23
CA LYS A 31 2.42 -44.77 -78.18
C LYS A 31 1.87 -45.08 -76.78
N CYS A 32 0.56 -44.96 -76.62
CA CYS A 32 -0.20 -45.43 -75.45
C CYS A 32 -1.13 -46.61 -75.81
N GLU A 33 -1.64 -47.29 -74.78
CA GLU A 33 -2.70 -48.30 -74.90
C GLU A 33 -4.02 -47.77 -75.50
N CYS A 34 -4.17 -46.45 -75.60
CA CYS A 34 -5.25 -45.76 -76.31
C CYS A 34 -5.13 -45.82 -77.85
N GLY A 35 -4.00 -46.28 -78.41
CA GLY A 35 -3.88 -46.62 -79.84
C GLY A 35 -3.50 -45.48 -80.80
N ASP A 36 -3.61 -44.22 -80.38
CA ASP A 36 -3.21 -43.05 -81.16
C ASP A 36 -1.69 -43.02 -81.46
N ILE A 37 -1.32 -42.41 -82.58
CA ILE A 37 0.06 -42.30 -83.10
C ILE A 37 0.34 -40.83 -83.37
N ASP A 38 1.40 -40.26 -82.79
CA ASP A 38 1.83 -38.91 -83.18
C ASP A 38 2.80 -38.96 -84.39
N PRO A 39 2.70 -38.02 -85.35
CA PRO A 39 3.36 -38.15 -86.64
C PRO A 39 4.88 -38.10 -86.58
N ASN A 40 5.48 -38.75 -87.58
CA ASN A 40 6.36 -38.08 -88.54
C ASN A 40 7.16 -36.91 -87.94
N TYR A 41 8.18 -37.19 -87.12
CA TYR A 41 9.32 -38.07 -87.45
C TYR A 41 10.00 -37.60 -88.75
N LYS A 42 11.34 -37.54 -88.73
CA LYS A 42 12.14 -37.34 -89.94
C LYS A 42 13.17 -38.46 -90.11
N PRO A 43 13.34 -38.98 -91.35
CA PRO A 43 14.22 -40.10 -91.67
C PRO A 43 15.72 -39.70 -91.72
N PRO A 44 16.66 -40.68 -91.82
CA PRO A 44 18.07 -40.47 -91.47
C PRO A 44 18.87 -39.62 -92.47
N HIS A 45 19.96 -39.04 -91.96
CA HIS A 45 20.94 -38.19 -92.65
C HIS A 45 22.35 -38.41 -92.06
N THR A 46 23.40 -38.23 -92.87
CA THR A 46 24.80 -38.58 -92.52
C THR A 46 25.57 -37.43 -91.88
N HIS A 47 26.52 -37.76 -90.98
CA HIS A 47 27.04 -36.82 -89.99
C HIS A 47 28.50 -37.15 -89.56
N ASN A 48 29.37 -36.14 -89.40
CA ASN A 48 30.82 -36.25 -89.08
C ASN A 48 31.17 -36.08 -87.58
N TYR A 49 31.86 -37.03 -86.96
CA TYR A 49 32.10 -37.06 -85.51
C TYR A 49 33.26 -36.19 -85.00
N VAL A 50 33.08 -35.57 -83.83
CA VAL A 50 34.09 -34.92 -82.98
C VAL A 50 33.83 -35.32 -81.52
N GLU A 51 34.86 -35.72 -80.77
CA GLU A 51 34.74 -36.26 -79.39
C GLU A 51 33.68 -37.38 -79.23
N GLY A 52 33.52 -38.21 -80.27
CA GLY A 52 32.58 -39.32 -80.27
C GLY A 52 31.11 -38.92 -80.41
N LYS A 53 30.78 -37.65 -80.68
CA LYS A 53 29.44 -37.20 -81.07
C LYS A 53 29.47 -36.50 -82.42
N CYS A 54 28.35 -36.49 -83.12
CA CYS A 54 28.14 -35.58 -84.22
C CYS A 54 27.09 -34.50 -83.90
N ASP A 55 27.05 -33.44 -84.70
CA ASP A 55 26.09 -32.32 -84.67
C ASP A 55 24.59 -32.74 -84.69
N CYS A 56 24.25 -33.98 -85.06
CA CYS A 56 22.89 -34.54 -84.93
C CYS A 56 22.65 -35.41 -83.67
N GLY A 57 23.68 -35.65 -82.84
CA GLY A 57 23.61 -36.43 -81.61
C GLY A 57 24.02 -37.90 -81.70
N GLU A 58 24.26 -38.45 -82.90
CA GLU A 58 24.80 -39.80 -83.11
C GLU A 58 26.20 -39.97 -82.48
N ILE A 59 26.51 -41.15 -81.96
CA ILE A 59 27.77 -41.49 -81.29
C ILE A 59 28.56 -42.53 -82.10
N ASP A 60 29.88 -42.35 -82.23
CA ASP A 60 30.75 -43.31 -82.95
C ASP A 60 30.84 -44.64 -82.17
N PRO A 61 30.42 -45.79 -82.75
CA PRO A 61 30.42 -47.08 -82.08
C PRO A 61 31.80 -47.64 -81.74
N ASN A 62 32.90 -47.00 -82.18
CA ASN A 62 34.28 -47.38 -81.82
C ASN A 62 35.00 -46.33 -80.94
N TYR A 63 34.36 -45.21 -80.60
CA TYR A 63 34.98 -44.19 -79.76
C TYR A 63 34.95 -44.58 -78.28
N LYS A 64 36.13 -44.75 -77.68
CA LYS A 64 36.29 -44.88 -76.23
C LYS A 64 36.58 -43.51 -75.63
N PRO A 65 35.63 -42.86 -74.94
CA PRO A 65 35.90 -41.60 -74.26
C PRO A 65 36.93 -41.81 -73.13
N PRO A 66 37.68 -40.75 -72.74
CA PRO A 66 38.43 -40.76 -71.50
C PRO A 66 37.47 -41.02 -70.33
N HIS A 67 37.81 -42.00 -69.49
CA HIS A 67 37.03 -42.36 -68.31
C HIS A 67 37.86 -42.09 -67.06
N THR A 68 37.21 -41.68 -65.99
CA THR A 68 37.82 -41.57 -64.67
C THR A 68 37.95 -42.95 -64.06
N HIS A 69 39.14 -43.28 -63.56
CA HIS A 69 39.33 -44.46 -62.72
C HIS A 69 38.63 -44.19 -61.38
N ASN A 70 37.50 -44.86 -61.13
CA ASN A 70 36.99 -44.99 -59.77
C ASN A 70 37.71 -46.17 -59.12
N TYR A 71 38.52 -45.87 -58.11
CA TYR A 71 39.17 -46.88 -57.28
C TYR A 71 38.26 -47.18 -56.07
N VAL A 72 37.92 -48.45 -55.88
CA VAL A 72 37.29 -48.94 -54.65
C VAL A 72 38.35 -49.77 -53.94
N GLU A 73 38.69 -49.38 -52.71
CA GLU A 73 39.79 -49.99 -51.93
C GLU A 73 41.12 -50.11 -52.71
N GLY A 74 41.48 -49.04 -53.43
CA GLY A 74 42.77 -48.92 -54.14
C GLY A 74 42.87 -49.68 -55.47
N LYS A 75 41.81 -50.34 -55.93
CA LYS A 75 41.76 -51.00 -57.24
C LYS A 75 40.62 -50.50 -58.11
N CYS A 76 40.89 -50.43 -59.41
CA CYS A 76 39.88 -50.13 -60.42
C CYS A 76 39.46 -51.41 -61.16
N ASP A 77 38.26 -51.43 -61.73
CA ASP A 77 37.66 -52.60 -62.41
C ASP A 77 38.46 -53.07 -63.63
N CYS A 78 39.35 -52.24 -64.18
CA CYS A 78 40.29 -52.61 -65.25
C CYS A 78 41.57 -53.31 -64.76
N GLY A 79 41.75 -53.48 -63.45
CA GLY A 79 42.86 -54.23 -62.84
C GLY A 79 44.08 -53.41 -62.40
N GLU A 80 44.11 -52.11 -62.68
CA GLU A 80 45.17 -51.21 -62.20
C GLU A 80 44.98 -50.82 -60.72
N ILE A 81 46.09 -50.56 -60.03
CA ILE A 81 46.17 -50.24 -58.60
C ILE A 81 46.58 -48.77 -58.47
N ASP A 82 45.89 -48.02 -57.62
CA ASP A 82 46.22 -46.62 -57.35
C ASP A 82 47.59 -46.50 -56.64
N PRO A 83 48.59 -45.80 -57.21
CA PRO A 83 49.91 -45.66 -56.60
C PRO A 83 49.92 -44.81 -55.32
N ASN A 84 48.83 -44.12 -54.97
CA ASN A 84 48.71 -43.29 -53.76
C ASN A 84 47.70 -43.84 -52.73
N TYR A 85 47.15 -45.04 -52.93
CA TYR A 85 46.20 -45.62 -51.98
C TYR A 85 46.90 -46.21 -50.76
N GLU A 86 46.85 -45.49 -49.63
CA GLU A 86 47.06 -46.08 -48.32
C GLU A 86 45.74 -46.70 -47.81
N PRO A 87 45.71 -48.00 -47.46
CA PRO A 87 44.52 -48.61 -46.88
C PRO A 87 44.23 -48.01 -45.49
N PRO A 88 42.95 -47.92 -45.08
CA PRO A 88 42.58 -47.36 -43.79
C PRO A 88 43.24 -48.14 -42.65
N HIS A 89 44.09 -47.47 -41.90
CA HIS A 89 44.71 -47.97 -40.69
C HIS A 89 44.07 -47.31 -39.46
N VAL A 90 44.01 -48.04 -38.35
CA VAL A 90 43.40 -47.53 -37.11
C VAL A 90 44.44 -46.75 -36.32
N HIS A 91 44.18 -45.47 -36.07
CA HIS A 91 44.98 -44.68 -35.14
C HIS A 91 44.67 -45.14 -33.71
N ASN A 92 45.58 -45.90 -33.11
CA ASN A 92 45.53 -46.17 -31.68
C ASN A 92 46.19 -44.99 -30.95
N PHE A 93 45.36 -44.06 -30.47
CA PHE A 93 45.83 -42.95 -29.64
C PHE A 93 46.12 -43.44 -28.22
N ILE A 94 47.29 -43.12 -27.68
CA ILE A 94 47.65 -43.31 -26.27
C ILE A 94 47.95 -41.92 -25.70
N GLU A 95 47.26 -41.56 -24.61
CA GLU A 95 47.31 -40.21 -24.00
C GLU A 95 47.10 -39.06 -25.02
N GLY A 96 46.15 -39.25 -25.95
CA GLY A 96 45.74 -38.24 -26.92
C GLY A 96 46.63 -38.10 -28.15
N LYS A 97 47.61 -38.98 -28.36
CA LYS A 97 48.51 -38.91 -29.52
C LYS A 97 48.73 -40.27 -30.18
N CYS A 98 48.83 -40.31 -31.51
CA CYS A 98 49.20 -41.52 -32.25
C CYS A 98 50.72 -41.61 -32.46
N ASP A 99 51.21 -42.82 -32.77
CA ASP A 99 52.60 -43.06 -33.17
C ASP A 99 53.01 -42.27 -34.43
N CYS A 100 52.02 -41.90 -35.27
CA CYS A 100 52.15 -41.02 -36.43
C CYS A 100 52.37 -39.53 -36.08
N GLY A 101 52.18 -39.13 -34.81
CA GLY A 101 52.38 -37.76 -34.35
C GLY A 101 51.15 -36.84 -34.38
N GLU A 102 50.04 -37.28 -34.98
CA GLU A 102 48.76 -36.57 -34.90
C GLU A 102 48.16 -36.64 -33.49
N ILE A 103 47.42 -35.59 -33.13
CA ILE A 103 46.78 -35.39 -31.82
C ILE A 103 45.28 -35.63 -31.99
N ASP A 104 44.67 -36.39 -31.09
CA ASP A 104 43.22 -36.63 -31.09
C ASP A 104 42.46 -35.32 -30.81
N PRO A 105 41.63 -34.82 -31.74
CA PRO A 105 40.91 -33.56 -31.56
C PRO A 105 39.82 -33.62 -30.47
N ASN A 106 39.50 -34.79 -29.92
CA ASN A 106 38.54 -34.98 -28.83
C ASN A 106 39.20 -35.36 -27.49
N TYR A 107 40.53 -35.39 -27.40
CA TYR A 107 41.22 -35.75 -26.15
C TYR A 107 41.27 -34.56 -25.19
N GLU A 108 40.35 -34.56 -24.23
CA GLU A 108 40.48 -33.74 -23.02
C GLU A 108 41.32 -34.50 -21.98
N PRO A 109 42.44 -33.94 -21.49
CA PRO A 109 43.19 -34.58 -20.41
C PRO A 109 42.35 -34.60 -19.12
N PRO A 110 42.47 -35.63 -18.28
CA PRO A 110 41.66 -35.75 -17.07
C PRO A 110 41.87 -34.55 -16.14
N VAL A 111 40.77 -33.85 -15.82
CA VAL A 111 40.77 -32.75 -14.87
C VAL A 111 41.11 -33.31 -13.48
N VAL A 112 42.31 -33.03 -13.00
CA VAL A 112 42.68 -33.32 -11.61
C VAL A 112 41.91 -32.33 -10.72
N CYS A 113 40.81 -32.79 -10.12
CA CYS A 113 40.02 -32.03 -9.15
C CYS A 113 40.92 -31.71 -7.94
N ASN A 114 41.48 -30.50 -7.90
CA ASN A 114 42.34 -30.02 -6.83
C ASN A 114 41.48 -29.51 -5.65
N CYS A 115 40.50 -30.34 -5.29
CA CYS A 115 39.28 -29.93 -4.60
C CYS A 115 39.45 -30.09 -3.09
N THR A 116 39.25 -29.00 -2.34
CA THR A 116 39.56 -28.92 -0.90
C THR A 116 38.34 -28.93 0.00
N GLU A 117 37.14 -28.83 -0.58
CA GLU A 117 35.86 -28.80 0.14
C GLU A 117 35.03 -30.04 -0.19
N GLY A 118 34.39 -30.60 0.84
CA GLY A 118 33.65 -31.85 0.76
C GLY A 118 32.69 -32.04 1.94
N VAL A 119 31.73 -32.95 1.77
CA VAL A 119 30.73 -33.32 2.77
C VAL A 119 30.96 -34.75 3.26
N TRP A 120 30.74 -35.00 4.56
CA TRP A 120 30.88 -36.35 5.12
C TRP A 120 29.62 -37.18 4.87
N VAL A 121 29.74 -38.19 4.00
CA VAL A 121 28.71 -39.19 3.72
C VAL A 121 28.85 -40.36 4.70
N PHE A 122 27.75 -40.70 5.36
CA PHE A 122 27.65 -41.78 6.34
C PHE A 122 26.91 -42.99 5.73
N PRO A 123 27.04 -44.21 6.29
CA PRO A 123 26.19 -45.34 5.92
C PRO A 123 24.69 -45.02 6.05
N GLU A 124 23.87 -45.63 5.18
CA GLU A 124 22.41 -45.40 5.15
C GLU A 124 21.75 -45.75 6.49
N ASP A 125 22.21 -46.83 7.15
CA ASP A 125 21.69 -47.33 8.43
C ASP A 125 22.34 -46.67 9.68
N ALA A 126 23.29 -45.75 9.48
CA ALA A 126 24.01 -45.13 10.58
C ALA A 126 23.10 -44.25 11.46
N LYS A 127 23.15 -44.44 12.77
CA LYS A 127 22.37 -43.66 13.75
C LYS A 127 23.05 -42.33 14.09
N CYS A 128 22.25 -41.30 14.36
CA CYS A 128 22.76 -40.03 14.85
C CYS A 128 23.52 -40.19 16.18
N LEU A 129 24.53 -39.34 16.38
CA LEU A 129 25.43 -39.29 17.54
C LEU A 129 26.32 -40.51 17.81
N GLU A 130 26.22 -41.58 17.03
CA GLU A 130 27.14 -42.72 17.05
C GLU A 130 28.33 -42.52 16.08
N MET A 131 29.41 -43.28 16.28
CA MET A 131 30.65 -43.18 15.51
C MET A 131 30.68 -44.21 14.36
N TYR A 132 30.84 -43.73 13.13
CA TYR A 132 30.89 -44.57 11.92
C TYR A 132 32.09 -44.21 11.04
N PRO A 133 32.60 -45.14 10.22
CA PRO A 133 33.43 -44.77 9.08
C PRO A 133 32.59 -43.93 8.12
N ALA A 134 32.95 -42.67 7.96
CA ALA A 134 32.34 -41.75 7.02
C ALA A 134 33.33 -41.42 5.89
N THR A 135 32.81 -41.17 4.69
CA THR A 135 33.62 -40.78 3.53
C THR A 135 33.43 -39.30 3.26
N LEU A 136 34.50 -38.52 3.26
CA LEU A 136 34.48 -37.16 2.75
C LEU A 136 34.36 -37.24 1.23
N VAL A 137 33.28 -36.71 0.68
CA VAL A 137 32.98 -36.70 -0.76
C VAL A 137 33.02 -35.24 -1.23
N CYS A 138 33.68 -35.00 -2.37
CA CYS A 138 33.77 -33.65 -2.93
C CYS A 138 32.38 -33.15 -3.37
N ILE A 139 32.03 -31.91 -3.00
CA ILE A 139 30.74 -31.31 -3.36
C ILE A 139 30.57 -30.99 -4.85
N GLU A 140 31.68 -30.87 -5.60
CA GLU A 140 31.65 -30.50 -7.03
C GLU A 140 31.60 -31.73 -7.96
N CYS A 141 32.41 -32.76 -7.68
CA CYS A 141 32.54 -33.94 -8.55
C CYS A 141 31.99 -35.24 -7.96
N ASN A 142 31.55 -35.23 -6.68
CA ASN A 142 31.03 -36.40 -5.97
C ASN A 142 32.02 -37.58 -5.82
N GLU A 143 33.33 -37.35 -6.01
CA GLU A 143 34.39 -38.34 -5.80
C GLU A 143 34.82 -38.42 -4.31
N PRO A 144 35.22 -39.62 -3.81
CA PRO A 144 35.65 -39.81 -2.43
C PRO A 144 37.09 -39.33 -2.21
N MET A 145 37.30 -38.53 -1.15
CA MET A 145 38.56 -37.87 -0.83
C MET A 145 39.28 -38.50 0.37
N GLU A 146 38.57 -38.77 1.46
CA GLU A 146 39.11 -39.28 2.73
C GLU A 146 38.08 -40.21 3.39
N VAL A 147 38.53 -41.26 4.09
CA VAL A 147 37.67 -42.05 4.99
C VAL A 147 38.18 -41.89 6.42
N ALA A 148 37.29 -41.47 7.32
CA ALA A 148 37.62 -41.26 8.73
C ALA A 148 36.44 -41.62 9.64
N THR A 149 36.73 -42.06 10.87
CA THR A 149 35.69 -42.32 11.86
C THR A 149 35.13 -40.99 12.38
N LYS A 150 33.89 -40.67 12.02
CA LYS A 150 33.19 -39.44 12.43
C LYS A 150 31.93 -39.78 13.23
N LYS A 151 31.50 -38.84 14.07
CA LYS A 151 30.20 -38.89 14.74
C LYS A 151 29.14 -38.44 13.74
N LYS A 152 28.09 -39.22 13.48
CA LYS A 152 27.00 -38.78 12.59
C LYS A 152 26.28 -37.60 13.25
N PRO A 153 26.24 -36.40 12.64
CA PRO A 153 25.47 -35.28 13.17
C PRO A 153 23.97 -35.57 13.04
N HIS A 154 23.14 -34.76 13.69
CA HIS A 154 21.73 -34.70 13.33
C HIS A 154 21.58 -34.00 11.97
N ASN A 155 20.49 -34.29 11.27
CA ASN A 155 20.11 -33.63 10.03
C ASN A 155 18.73 -33.02 10.24
N TYR A 156 18.71 -31.77 10.71
CA TYR A 156 17.48 -31.09 11.11
C TYR A 156 16.71 -30.57 9.90
N VAL A 157 15.39 -30.54 10.05
CA VAL A 157 14.50 -29.61 9.37
C VAL A 157 13.82 -28.77 10.43
N ASP A 158 13.77 -27.47 10.20
CA ASP A 158 13.06 -26.49 11.01
C ASP A 158 11.61 -26.32 10.55
N GLU A 159 10.75 -25.98 11.50
CA GLU A 159 9.35 -25.59 11.33
C GLU A 159 9.08 -24.44 12.30
N GLU A 160 8.72 -23.27 11.78
CA GLU A 160 8.41 -22.08 12.59
C GLU A 160 6.97 -21.64 12.36
N VAL A 161 6.24 -21.48 13.47
CA VAL A 161 4.87 -20.99 13.55
C VAL A 161 4.86 -19.83 14.53
N GLU A 162 4.58 -18.63 14.05
CA GLU A 162 4.47 -17.43 14.89
C GLU A 162 3.24 -17.53 15.83
N PRO A 163 3.32 -17.05 17.08
CA PRO A 163 2.19 -17.04 17.99
C PRO A 163 1.10 -16.08 17.51
N THR A 164 -0.16 -16.45 17.74
CA THR A 164 -1.29 -15.52 17.57
C THR A 164 -1.71 -14.94 18.92
N CYS A 165 -2.77 -14.14 18.93
CA CYS A 165 -3.39 -13.67 20.17
C CYS A 165 -4.16 -14.76 20.94
N GLY A 166 -4.47 -15.91 20.32
CA GLY A 166 -5.23 -17.01 20.93
C GLY A 166 -4.62 -18.41 20.82
N GLU A 167 -3.51 -18.56 20.10
CA GLU A 167 -2.79 -19.83 19.91
C GLU A 167 -1.29 -19.61 20.08
N ASP A 168 -0.63 -20.52 20.83
CA ASP A 168 0.82 -20.54 20.98
C ASP A 168 1.50 -20.86 19.64
N GLY A 169 2.59 -20.16 19.35
CA GLY A 169 3.50 -20.48 18.26
C GLY A 169 4.58 -21.47 18.70
N TYR A 170 5.41 -21.93 17.77
CA TYR A 170 6.60 -22.71 18.08
C TYR A 170 7.68 -22.62 17.01
N TYR A 171 8.92 -22.83 17.42
CA TYR A 171 10.03 -23.23 16.56
C TYR A 171 10.41 -24.67 16.88
N ARG A 172 10.40 -25.56 15.89
CA ARG A 172 10.67 -26.99 16.04
C ARG A 172 11.76 -27.46 15.08
N GLU A 173 12.88 -27.94 15.61
CA GLU A 173 13.88 -28.70 14.86
C GLU A 173 13.64 -30.20 15.01
N THR A 174 13.29 -30.88 13.91
CA THR A 174 13.14 -32.33 13.88
C THR A 174 14.29 -32.97 13.09
N CYS A 175 14.98 -33.95 13.69
CA CYS A 175 16.00 -34.69 12.97
C CYS A 175 15.36 -35.69 11.99
N THR A 176 15.57 -35.50 10.69
CA THR A 176 15.08 -36.39 9.63
C THR A 176 15.57 -37.85 9.72
N ASN A 177 16.62 -38.10 10.51
CA ASN A 177 17.29 -39.40 10.64
C ASN A 177 17.09 -40.09 12.01
N CYS A 178 16.41 -39.47 12.99
CA CYS A 178 16.09 -40.09 14.28
C CYS A 178 15.03 -39.30 15.06
N ASP A 179 14.44 -39.90 16.10
CA ASP A 179 13.40 -39.30 16.94
C ASP A 179 13.84 -38.10 17.82
N TYR A 180 14.96 -37.44 17.50
CA TYR A 180 15.38 -36.24 18.21
C TYR A 180 14.59 -35.05 17.68
N CYS A 181 13.88 -34.39 18.60
CA CYS A 181 13.14 -33.17 18.37
C CYS A 181 13.57 -32.14 19.42
N TYR A 182 13.83 -30.91 18.98
CA TYR A 182 13.98 -29.74 19.83
C TYR A 182 12.85 -28.77 19.52
N GLU A 183 12.17 -28.24 20.53
CA GLU A 183 11.03 -27.35 20.37
C GLU A 183 11.11 -26.20 21.37
N ILE A 184 10.87 -24.98 20.88
CA ILE A 184 10.66 -23.76 21.65
C ILE A 184 9.22 -23.36 21.41
N VAL A 185 8.41 -23.21 22.46
CA VAL A 185 7.04 -22.71 22.36
C VAL A 185 7.04 -21.20 22.57
N TYR A 186 6.48 -20.46 21.62
CA TYR A 186 6.21 -19.03 21.72
C TYR A 186 4.82 -18.85 22.32
N GLN A 187 4.72 -18.21 23.48
CA GLN A 187 3.43 -18.02 24.14
C GLN A 187 2.55 -17.02 23.38
N MET A 188 1.27 -17.32 23.26
CA MET A 188 0.26 -16.42 22.71
C MET A 188 0.26 -15.06 23.40
N THR A 189 0.06 -13.98 22.65
CA THR A 189 0.16 -12.61 23.20
C THR A 189 -0.99 -12.25 24.14
N ASN A 190 -2.17 -12.87 23.95
CA ASN A 190 -3.46 -12.45 24.54
C ASN A 190 -3.86 -10.99 24.18
N GLU A 191 -3.18 -10.36 23.21
CA GLU A 191 -3.45 -9.00 22.76
C GLU A 191 -4.20 -9.04 21.42
N HIS A 192 -5.51 -8.76 21.46
CA HIS A 192 -6.36 -8.77 20.26
C HIS A 192 -6.34 -7.43 19.53
N THR A 193 -5.87 -7.44 18.28
CA THR A 193 -6.09 -6.34 17.32
C THR A 193 -7.41 -6.59 16.60
N TYR A 194 -8.38 -5.69 16.76
CA TYR A 194 -9.71 -5.80 16.15
C TYR A 194 -9.85 -4.91 14.91
N ILE A 195 -10.39 -5.49 13.84
CA ILE A 195 -10.91 -4.79 12.66
C ILE A 195 -12.44 -4.87 12.66
N TYR A 196 -13.11 -4.05 11.85
CA TYR A 196 -14.57 -4.12 11.66
C TYR A 196 -14.93 -4.83 10.37
N GLU A 197 -15.83 -5.81 10.46
CA GLU A 197 -16.54 -6.38 9.32
C GLU A 197 -17.97 -5.84 9.26
N ILE A 198 -18.41 -5.35 8.09
CA ILE A 198 -19.79 -4.90 7.87
C ILE A 198 -20.68 -6.15 7.76
N ILE A 199 -21.63 -6.30 8.68
CA ILE A 199 -22.62 -7.39 8.68
C ILE A 199 -24.01 -6.93 8.21
N GLY A 200 -24.25 -5.62 8.18
CA GLY A 200 -25.41 -4.99 7.55
C GLY A 200 -25.05 -3.57 7.12
N GLU A 201 -25.23 -3.27 5.83
CA GLU A 201 -24.97 -1.94 5.25
C GLU A 201 -25.91 -0.88 5.85
N ALA A 202 -25.40 0.32 6.13
CA ALA A 202 -26.25 1.47 6.44
C ALA A 202 -26.80 2.10 5.14
N THR A 203 -27.84 2.93 5.30
CA THR A 203 -28.50 3.69 4.24
C THR A 203 -28.98 5.03 4.79
N ASP A 204 -29.38 5.96 3.93
CA ASP A 204 -29.94 7.28 4.30
C ASP A 204 -31.09 7.20 5.31
N ASP A 205 -31.87 6.10 5.28
CA ASP A 205 -33.04 5.87 6.15
C ASP A 205 -32.75 4.97 7.37
N TYR A 206 -31.61 4.26 7.42
CA TYR A 206 -31.36 3.19 8.41
C TYR A 206 -29.87 3.01 8.76
N LEU A 207 -29.58 2.88 10.05
CA LEU A 207 -28.25 2.51 10.56
C LEU A 207 -27.82 1.11 10.10
N GLY A 208 -26.53 0.98 9.83
CA GLY A 208 -25.86 -0.29 9.56
C GLY A 208 -25.32 -0.93 10.83
N TYR A 209 -24.76 -2.12 10.68
CA TYR A 209 -24.15 -2.91 11.76
C TYR A 209 -22.77 -3.41 11.33
N LYS A 210 -21.77 -3.11 12.16
CA LYS A 210 -20.38 -3.57 12.03
C LYS A 210 -19.98 -4.41 13.25
N GLN A 211 -19.31 -5.52 13.01
CA GLN A 211 -18.86 -6.48 14.03
C GLN A 211 -17.34 -6.36 14.17
N GLN A 212 -16.84 -6.18 15.40
CA GLN A 212 -15.41 -6.33 15.64
C GLN A 212 -15.00 -7.79 15.45
N VAL A 213 -13.92 -8.02 14.70
CA VAL A 213 -13.31 -9.34 14.49
C VAL A 213 -11.81 -9.20 14.70
N CYS A 214 -11.20 -10.06 15.52
CA CYS A 214 -9.76 -10.00 15.74
C CYS A 214 -9.01 -10.51 14.49
N GLU A 215 -8.11 -9.70 13.93
CA GLU A 215 -7.36 -10.05 12.72
C GLU A 215 -6.49 -11.32 12.89
N GLY A 216 -5.96 -11.55 14.10
CA GLY A 216 -5.05 -12.66 14.40
C GLY A 216 -5.72 -14.01 14.70
N CYS A 217 -6.97 -14.05 15.18
CA CYS A 217 -7.64 -15.30 15.57
C CYS A 217 -9.12 -15.41 15.19
N GLY A 218 -9.70 -14.37 14.57
CA GLY A 218 -11.10 -14.33 14.17
C GLY A 218 -12.12 -14.23 15.32
N VAL A 219 -11.70 -14.00 16.57
CA VAL A 219 -12.66 -13.87 17.68
C VAL A 219 -13.53 -12.62 17.50
N GLU A 220 -14.84 -12.80 17.65
CA GLU A 220 -15.83 -11.72 17.58
C GLU A 220 -15.81 -10.88 18.87
N GLY A 221 -15.65 -9.56 18.70
CA GLY A 221 -15.74 -8.55 19.76
C GLY A 221 -17.13 -7.90 19.82
N ASN A 222 -17.16 -6.56 19.92
CA ASN A 222 -18.42 -5.83 19.99
C ASN A 222 -19.16 -5.73 18.65
N LEU A 223 -20.48 -5.92 18.70
CA LEU A 223 -21.42 -5.54 17.63
C LEU A 223 -21.82 -4.06 17.82
N VAL A 224 -21.64 -3.25 16.79
CA VAL A 224 -21.78 -1.79 16.85
C VAL A 224 -22.67 -1.28 15.70
N GLN A 225 -23.56 -0.34 16.00
CA GLN A 225 -24.30 0.39 14.97
C GLN A 225 -23.45 1.51 14.36
N TYR A 226 -23.56 1.74 13.06
CA TYR A 226 -22.90 2.86 12.38
C TYR A 226 -23.85 3.57 11.41
N ALA A 227 -23.55 4.82 11.09
CA ALA A 227 -24.18 5.59 10.03
C ALA A 227 -23.17 5.80 8.91
N ASN A 228 -23.65 5.96 7.67
CA ASN A 228 -22.82 6.41 6.55
C ASN A 228 -22.55 7.91 6.70
N ASN A 229 -21.69 8.28 7.64
CA ASN A 229 -21.30 9.67 7.93
C ASN A 229 -19.78 9.86 8.03
N GLY A 230 -19.01 8.86 7.58
CA GLY A 230 -17.55 8.80 7.63
C GLY A 230 -16.84 9.29 6.37
N PHE A 231 -15.57 8.93 6.23
CA PHE A 231 -14.74 9.24 5.05
C PHE A 231 -14.97 8.26 3.88
N LEU A 232 -15.31 7.00 4.13
CA LEU A 232 -15.50 5.99 3.08
C LEU A 232 -16.72 6.26 2.19
N ASP A 233 -17.75 6.92 2.73
CA ASP A 233 -18.95 7.31 1.99
C ASP A 233 -18.85 8.70 1.33
N HIS A 234 -18.20 9.65 2.00
CA HIS A 234 -18.14 11.07 1.59
C HIS A 234 -16.80 11.48 0.95
N GLY A 235 -15.76 10.67 1.08
CA GLY A 235 -14.45 10.85 0.46
C GLY A 235 -13.80 12.21 0.71
N LYS A 236 -13.24 12.80 -0.34
CA LYS A 236 -12.47 14.04 -0.22
C LYS A 236 -13.35 15.29 -0.16
N LEU A 237 -13.24 16.04 0.93
CA LEU A 237 -14.00 17.28 1.11
C LEU A 237 -13.45 18.46 0.29
N SER A 238 -14.34 19.38 -0.08
CA SER A 238 -13.99 20.68 -0.69
C SER A 238 -14.88 21.81 -0.17
N VAL A 239 -14.50 23.07 -0.46
CA VAL A 239 -15.29 24.26 -0.06
C VAL A 239 -15.94 24.89 -1.28
N VAL A 240 -17.28 24.99 -1.26
CA VAL A 240 -18.08 25.57 -2.34
C VAL A 240 -18.98 26.68 -1.78
N GLY A 241 -18.59 27.93 -2.01
CA GLY A 241 -19.26 29.09 -1.41
C GLY A 241 -19.08 29.09 0.11
N PRO A 242 -20.16 29.19 0.92
CA PRO A 242 -20.07 29.10 2.37
C PRO A 242 -20.06 27.65 2.89
N ASP A 243 -20.27 26.66 2.02
CA ASP A 243 -20.53 25.28 2.41
C ASP A 243 -19.27 24.39 2.32
N LEU A 244 -19.14 23.49 3.28
CA LEU A 244 -18.31 22.30 3.18
C LEU A 244 -19.11 21.22 2.43
N VAL A 245 -18.52 20.64 1.39
CA VAL A 245 -19.15 19.59 0.58
C VAL A 245 -18.26 18.35 0.50
N ASP A 246 -18.89 17.20 0.30
CA ASP A 246 -18.25 15.92 0.07
C ASP A 246 -17.75 15.75 -1.38
N GLU A 247 -17.18 14.58 -1.70
CA GLU A 247 -16.67 14.31 -3.05
C GLU A 247 -17.76 14.20 -4.14
N HIS A 248 -19.00 13.95 -3.73
CA HIS A 248 -20.18 13.89 -4.61
C HIS A 248 -20.76 15.29 -4.87
N GLY A 249 -20.34 16.29 -4.08
CA GLY A 249 -20.77 17.68 -4.14
C GLY A 249 -21.98 18.00 -3.24
N GLU A 250 -22.37 17.07 -2.37
CA GLU A 250 -23.44 17.27 -1.41
C GLU A 250 -22.94 17.96 -0.14
N LYS A 251 -23.83 18.69 0.53
CA LYS A 251 -23.48 19.42 1.76
C LYS A 251 -23.18 18.43 2.89
N PHE A 252 -22.01 18.58 3.50
CA PHE A 252 -21.55 17.64 4.52
C PHE A 252 -21.09 18.35 5.78
N GLN A 253 -21.46 17.84 6.96
CA GLN A 253 -21.26 18.50 8.24
C GLN A 253 -20.44 17.60 9.17
N LEU A 254 -19.28 18.11 9.57
CA LEU A 254 -18.43 17.45 10.55
C LEU A 254 -18.88 17.83 11.97
N VAL A 255 -19.15 16.83 12.80
CA VAL A 255 -19.52 17.00 14.21
C VAL A 255 -18.67 16.07 15.07
N GLY A 256 -17.97 16.67 16.04
CA GLY A 256 -16.87 15.99 16.70
C GLY A 256 -16.44 16.54 18.04
N ILE A 257 -15.35 15.99 18.55
CA ILE A 257 -14.76 16.37 19.84
C ILE A 257 -13.30 16.76 19.63
N SER A 258 -12.85 17.78 20.37
CA SER A 258 -11.43 18.13 20.45
C SER A 258 -10.78 17.36 21.58
N THR A 259 -9.57 16.86 21.37
CA THR A 259 -8.69 16.56 22.49
C THR A 259 -8.49 17.85 23.30
N HIS A 260 -8.29 17.72 24.62
CA HIS A 260 -7.55 18.77 25.32
C HIS A 260 -6.10 18.77 24.83
N GLY A 261 -5.32 19.79 25.16
CA GLY A 261 -3.88 19.86 24.89
C GLY A 261 -3.15 18.53 25.11
N ILE A 262 -2.56 18.02 24.03
CA ILE A 262 -1.91 16.69 23.96
C ILE A 262 -0.78 16.58 25.00
N GLN A 263 -0.05 17.66 25.29
CA GLN A 263 1.01 17.71 26.29
C GLN A 263 0.55 17.38 27.73
N TRP A 264 -0.75 17.51 28.02
CA TRP A 264 -1.34 17.15 29.31
C TRP A 264 -2.19 15.87 29.25
N PHE A 265 -2.84 15.60 28.11
CA PHE A 265 -3.88 14.56 28.00
C PHE A 265 -3.66 13.52 26.90
N ALA A 266 -2.44 13.40 26.35
CA ALA A 266 -2.02 12.42 25.32
C ALA A 266 -2.45 10.96 25.56
N LYS A 267 -2.75 10.54 26.80
CA LYS A 267 -3.29 9.21 27.11
C LYS A 267 -4.58 8.88 26.36
N TYR A 268 -5.39 9.88 26.00
CA TYR A 268 -6.63 9.70 25.24
C TYR A 268 -6.42 9.68 23.72
N VAL A 269 -5.21 9.96 23.24
CA VAL A 269 -4.85 9.88 21.81
C VAL A 269 -4.25 8.49 21.57
N ASN A 270 -5.13 7.55 21.25
CA ASN A 270 -4.86 6.16 20.86
C ASN A 270 -6.10 5.57 20.16
N TYR A 271 -5.92 4.48 19.39
CA TYR A 271 -7.01 3.84 18.63
C TYR A 271 -8.22 3.45 19.49
N ASN A 272 -8.00 2.71 20.60
CA ASN A 272 -9.09 2.17 21.42
C ASN A 272 -9.97 3.29 22.05
N THR A 273 -9.36 4.40 22.47
CA THR A 273 -10.12 5.55 22.99
C THR A 273 -10.94 6.21 21.89
N LEU A 274 -10.36 6.42 20.71
CA LEU A 274 -11.06 7.07 19.60
C LEU A 274 -12.16 6.17 19.00
N ASP A 275 -11.96 4.85 18.99
CA ASP A 275 -12.97 3.85 18.61
C ASP A 275 -14.18 3.91 19.55
N ALA A 276 -13.94 3.79 20.86
CA ALA A 276 -14.99 3.87 21.86
C ALA A 276 -15.71 5.23 21.81
N LEU A 277 -14.99 6.34 21.60
CA LEU A 277 -15.60 7.68 21.48
C LEU A 277 -16.47 7.81 20.22
N HIS A 278 -15.96 7.35 19.07
CA HIS A 278 -16.68 7.33 17.79
C HIS A 278 -17.98 6.53 17.90
N ASN A 279 -17.92 5.31 18.42
CA ASN A 279 -19.09 4.43 18.50
C ASN A 279 -20.12 4.86 19.56
N GLU A 280 -19.68 5.44 20.69
CA GLU A 280 -20.58 5.87 21.76
C GLU A 280 -21.29 7.19 21.44
N PHE A 281 -20.59 8.16 20.84
CA PHE A 281 -21.15 9.48 20.49
C PHE A 281 -21.72 9.56 19.07
N GLY A 282 -21.21 8.76 18.12
CA GLY A 282 -21.52 8.89 16.69
C GLY A 282 -20.75 10.02 15.97
N ILE A 283 -19.63 10.48 16.52
CA ILE A 283 -18.82 11.55 15.90
C ILE A 283 -18.15 11.10 14.60
N ASN A 284 -18.00 12.03 13.65
CA ASN A 284 -17.31 11.79 12.38
C ASN A 284 -16.02 12.62 12.19
N VAL A 285 -15.66 13.45 13.18
CA VAL A 285 -14.36 14.15 13.21
C VAL A 285 -13.76 14.15 14.62
N ILE A 286 -12.44 14.06 14.71
CA ILE A 286 -11.67 14.34 15.93
C ILE A 286 -10.72 15.52 15.68
N ARG A 287 -10.57 16.44 16.63
CA ARG A 287 -9.57 17.51 16.59
C ARG A 287 -8.42 17.22 17.54
N LEU A 288 -7.19 17.34 17.05
CA LEU A 288 -5.94 17.03 17.74
C LEU A 288 -5.22 18.32 18.10
N SER A 289 -5.49 18.85 19.30
CA SER A 289 -4.97 20.14 19.75
C SER A 289 -3.53 20.05 20.24
N LEU A 290 -2.59 20.35 19.33
CA LEU A 290 -1.16 20.44 19.59
C LEU A 290 -0.82 21.87 20.04
N TYR A 291 -0.76 22.08 21.36
CA TYR A 291 -0.35 23.37 21.92
C TYR A 291 1.08 23.71 21.48
N THR A 292 1.30 24.99 21.20
CA THR A 292 2.58 25.57 20.83
C THR A 292 3.42 25.88 22.07
N ALA A 293 2.88 26.69 22.98
CA ALA A 293 3.46 27.02 24.29
C ALA A 293 2.84 26.18 25.43
N GLU A 294 3.04 26.58 26.69
CA GLU A 294 2.43 25.97 27.88
C GLU A 294 2.92 24.53 28.11
N GLY A 295 4.22 24.33 27.88
CA GLY A 295 4.86 23.03 27.79
C GLY A 295 4.54 22.27 26.50
N GLY A 296 3.97 22.94 25.49
CA GLY A 296 3.67 22.42 24.16
C GLY A 296 4.89 22.23 23.26
N TYR A 297 4.62 22.18 21.95
CA TYR A 297 5.56 21.76 20.89
C TYR A 297 6.78 22.68 20.71
N CYS A 298 6.60 24.00 20.91
CA CYS A 298 7.65 25.01 20.66
C CYS A 298 8.52 25.28 21.89
N GLU A 299 8.01 24.98 23.11
CA GLU A 299 8.78 25.06 24.37
C GLU A 299 9.42 23.72 24.76
N ALA A 300 9.09 22.63 24.07
CA ALA A 300 9.62 21.30 24.31
C ALA A 300 11.08 21.13 23.87
N ASP A 301 11.84 20.30 24.60
CA ASP A 301 13.06 19.71 24.05
C ASP A 301 12.75 18.73 22.91
N GLU A 302 13.75 18.39 22.09
CA GLU A 302 13.56 17.52 20.91
C GLU A 302 12.93 16.15 21.22
N THR A 303 13.17 15.59 22.42
CA THR A 303 12.59 14.28 22.80
C THR A 303 11.09 14.43 23.06
N LYS A 304 10.70 15.50 23.77
CA LYS A 304 9.28 15.80 24.02
C LYS A 304 8.58 16.30 22.77
N LYS A 305 9.25 17.11 21.92
CA LYS A 305 8.73 17.58 20.64
C LYS A 305 8.39 16.40 19.71
N GLU A 306 9.31 15.45 19.58
CA GLU A 306 9.06 14.23 18.81
C GLU A 306 7.93 13.37 19.41
N TYR A 307 7.87 13.22 20.73
CA TYR A 307 6.74 12.53 21.38
C TYR A 307 5.38 13.18 21.07
N LEU A 308 5.31 14.52 21.09
CA LEU A 308 4.09 15.26 20.74
C LEU A 308 3.73 15.09 19.26
N TYR A 309 4.73 15.13 18.36
CA TYR A 309 4.54 14.83 16.95
C TYR A 309 3.97 13.42 16.75
N GLN A 310 4.58 12.40 17.35
CA GLN A 310 4.14 11.01 17.24
C GLN A 310 2.73 10.80 17.82
N LYS A 311 2.31 11.59 18.81
CA LYS A 311 0.92 11.58 19.29
C LYS A 311 -0.09 12.17 18.28
N VAL A 312 0.29 13.19 17.51
CA VAL A 312 -0.55 13.66 16.39
C VAL A 312 -0.62 12.60 15.28
N VAL A 313 0.53 11.98 14.93
CA VAL A 313 0.62 10.86 13.97
C VAL A 313 -0.29 9.69 14.38
N GLU A 314 -0.28 9.29 15.65
CA GLU A 314 -1.13 8.23 16.20
C GLU A 314 -2.62 8.60 16.10
N GLY A 315 -2.98 9.85 16.41
CA GLY A 315 -4.35 10.35 16.26
C GLY A 315 -4.85 10.35 14.82
N ILE A 316 -4.02 10.76 13.85
CA ILE A 316 -4.37 10.74 12.42
C ILE A 316 -4.58 9.30 11.93
N LYS A 317 -3.64 8.39 12.26
CA LYS A 317 -3.73 6.97 11.88
C LYS A 317 -4.97 6.32 12.48
N ALA A 318 -5.26 6.57 13.77
CA ALA A 318 -6.46 6.08 14.43
C ALA A 318 -7.76 6.62 13.79
N ALA A 319 -7.87 7.93 13.57
CA ALA A 319 -9.05 8.52 12.92
C ALA A 319 -9.30 7.93 11.51
N THR A 320 -8.23 7.73 10.73
CA THR A 320 -8.32 7.15 9.38
C THR A 320 -8.78 5.70 9.41
N LEU A 321 -8.30 4.88 10.34
CA LEU A 321 -8.74 3.49 10.52
C LEU A 321 -10.20 3.38 11.02
N LEU A 322 -10.68 4.42 11.71
CA LEU A 322 -12.02 4.50 12.28
C LEU A 322 -13.03 5.22 11.36
N ASP A 323 -12.66 5.43 10.10
CA ASP A 323 -13.49 6.10 9.11
C ASP A 323 -13.92 7.54 9.49
N MET A 324 -13.06 8.25 10.23
CA MET A 324 -13.26 9.63 10.65
C MET A 324 -12.35 10.61 9.92
N TYR A 325 -12.82 11.84 9.83
CA TYR A 325 -11.99 13.00 9.53
C TYR A 325 -11.16 13.40 10.76
N VAL A 326 -10.06 14.10 10.53
CA VAL A 326 -9.17 14.58 11.59
C VAL A 326 -8.73 16.01 11.35
N ILE A 327 -8.88 16.87 12.36
CA ILE A 327 -8.34 18.23 12.36
C ILE A 327 -7.00 18.20 13.09
N VAL A 328 -5.91 18.52 12.38
CA VAL A 328 -4.59 18.76 12.96
C VAL A 328 -4.50 20.24 13.34
N ASP A 329 -4.50 20.53 14.64
CA ASP A 329 -4.67 21.87 15.19
C ASP A 329 -3.37 22.42 15.81
N TRP A 330 -2.84 23.48 15.19
CA TRP A 330 -1.73 24.28 15.72
C TRP A 330 -2.27 25.25 16.78
N HIS A 331 -2.34 24.71 18.00
CA HIS A 331 -3.14 25.26 19.08
C HIS A 331 -2.42 26.40 19.83
N MET A 332 -2.22 27.50 19.11
CA MET A 332 -1.78 28.76 19.71
C MET A 332 -2.92 29.46 20.46
N VAL A 333 -2.60 30.00 21.64
CA VAL A 333 -3.55 30.67 22.54
C VAL A 333 -2.86 31.67 23.47
N GLY A 334 -1.62 31.39 23.88
CA GLY A 334 -0.83 32.23 24.77
C GLY A 334 -1.52 32.60 26.09
N ALA A 335 -2.18 31.65 26.77
CA ALA A 335 -2.73 31.91 28.09
C ALA A 335 -1.62 32.11 29.13
N GLU A 336 -0.54 31.30 29.08
CA GLU A 336 0.65 31.47 29.92
C GLU A 336 1.79 32.26 29.23
N ASP A 337 2.12 31.97 27.95
CA ASP A 337 3.08 32.77 27.18
C ASP A 337 2.36 33.89 26.38
N PRO A 338 2.55 35.18 26.73
CA PRO A 338 1.91 36.27 25.99
C PRO A 338 2.43 36.47 24.55
N ASN A 339 3.58 35.89 24.16
CA ASN A 339 4.09 36.01 22.78
C ASN A 339 3.28 35.14 21.81
N ASP A 340 2.92 33.93 22.23
CA ASP A 340 2.11 32.97 21.48
C ASP A 340 0.70 33.48 21.11
N LYS A 341 0.23 34.59 21.70
CA LYS A 341 -1.02 35.27 21.32
C LYS A 341 -1.06 35.79 19.87
N ASN A 342 0.10 35.86 19.21
CA ASN A 342 0.23 36.24 17.81
C ASN A 342 0.86 35.08 17.02
N PRO A 343 0.18 34.54 15.98
CA PRO A 343 0.66 33.37 15.26
C PRO A 343 2.01 33.60 14.56
N LEU A 344 2.41 34.85 14.32
CA LEU A 344 3.73 35.18 13.76
C LEU A 344 4.91 34.84 14.69
N TYR A 345 4.68 34.52 15.97
CA TYR A 345 5.77 34.27 16.92
C TYR A 345 6.50 32.96 16.65
N TYR A 346 5.75 31.86 16.47
CA TYR A 346 6.27 30.52 16.15
C TYR A 346 6.02 30.14 14.67
N VAL A 347 6.21 31.10 13.76
CA VAL A 347 5.90 30.86 12.33
C VAL A 347 6.85 29.85 11.70
N ASP A 348 8.14 29.87 12.07
CA ASP A 348 9.14 28.95 11.51
C ASP A 348 8.90 27.51 11.99
N GLU A 349 8.61 27.31 13.28
CA GLU A 349 8.25 26.01 13.85
C GLU A 349 6.93 25.48 13.26
N SER A 350 5.96 26.36 12.98
CA SER A 350 4.70 25.96 12.34
C SER A 350 4.92 25.50 10.90
N MET A 351 5.80 26.17 10.13
CA MET A 351 6.14 25.76 8.77
C MET A 351 6.91 24.43 8.76
N GLU A 352 7.83 24.23 9.71
CA GLU A 352 8.53 22.95 9.89
C GLU A 352 7.53 21.82 10.20
N PHE A 353 6.65 22.03 11.18
CA PHE A 353 5.63 21.04 11.57
C PHE A 353 4.67 20.71 10.41
N PHE A 354 4.09 21.73 9.76
CA PHE A 354 3.14 21.53 8.69
C PHE A 354 3.79 20.92 7.44
N GLY A 355 5.03 21.30 7.09
CA GLY A 355 5.77 20.66 6.01
C GLY A 355 6.02 19.17 6.29
N ARG A 356 6.44 18.83 7.51
CA ARG A 356 6.69 17.44 7.93
C ARG A 356 5.41 16.59 7.94
N ILE A 357 4.34 17.06 8.59
CA ILE A 357 3.09 16.28 8.72
C ILE A 357 2.34 16.14 7.39
N THR A 358 2.42 17.12 6.49
CA THR A 358 1.77 17.03 5.17
C THR A 358 2.53 16.14 4.21
N GLU A 359 3.86 16.04 4.30
CA GLU A 359 4.64 15.07 3.52
C GLU A 359 4.43 13.63 4.01
N GLU A 360 4.35 13.38 5.34
CA GLU A 360 4.06 12.04 5.88
C GLU A 360 2.66 11.54 5.46
N PHE A 361 1.68 12.45 5.37
CA PHE A 361 0.26 12.11 5.14
C PHE A 361 -0.30 12.66 3.80
N LYS A 362 0.53 12.94 2.80
CA LYS A 362 0.09 13.52 1.51
C LYS A 362 -0.99 12.72 0.75
N ASP A 363 -1.02 11.40 0.93
CA ASP A 363 -2.00 10.52 0.30
C ASP A 363 -3.34 10.42 1.07
N TYR A 364 -3.45 11.09 2.24
CA TYR A 364 -4.62 11.04 3.12
C TYR A 364 -5.57 12.22 2.82
N ASN A 365 -6.82 11.91 2.49
CA ASN A 365 -7.83 12.90 2.10
C ASN A 365 -8.87 13.23 3.20
N ASN A 366 -8.75 12.59 4.37
CA ASN A 366 -9.59 12.81 5.55
C ASN A 366 -9.05 13.86 6.54
N ILE A 367 -7.91 14.50 6.22
CA ILE A 367 -7.23 15.46 7.11
C ILE A 367 -7.65 16.89 6.78
N LEU A 368 -7.90 17.68 7.83
CA LEU A 368 -8.04 19.14 7.80
C LEU A 368 -6.92 19.75 8.65
N TYR A 369 -6.40 20.90 8.25
CA TYR A 369 -5.29 21.58 8.96
C TYR A 369 -5.76 22.92 9.54
N GLU A 370 -5.83 23.02 10.86
CA GLU A 370 -6.11 24.28 11.56
C GLU A 370 -4.80 24.97 11.91
N ILE A 371 -4.47 26.02 11.15
CA ILE A 371 -3.12 26.62 11.19
C ILE A 371 -2.93 27.65 12.31
N MET A 372 -4.02 28.11 12.93
CA MET A 372 -3.99 28.95 14.13
C MET A 372 -5.32 28.82 14.87
N ASN A 373 -5.28 28.41 16.12
CA ASN A 373 -6.45 28.26 17.00
C ASN A 373 -7.06 29.63 17.39
N GLU A 374 -6.38 30.42 18.25
CA GLU A 374 -6.97 31.62 18.86
C GLU A 374 -6.08 32.88 18.87
N PRO A 375 -5.90 33.55 17.71
CA PRO A 375 -5.24 34.86 17.63
C PRO A 375 -5.90 35.88 18.58
N ASN A 376 -5.14 36.41 19.54
CA ASN A 376 -5.67 37.31 20.57
C ASN A 376 -4.66 38.38 21.00
N GLY A 377 -4.78 38.97 22.20
CA GLY A 377 -3.76 39.87 22.76
C GLY A 377 -3.50 41.19 22.03
N GLY A 378 -4.33 41.56 21.03
CA GLY A 378 -4.11 42.71 20.15
C GLY A 378 -3.60 42.36 18.75
N THR A 379 -3.36 41.08 18.46
CA THR A 379 -3.09 40.54 17.11
C THR A 379 -4.14 41.01 16.12
N SER A 380 -3.70 41.55 14.97
CA SER A 380 -4.60 42.04 13.93
C SER A 380 -4.92 40.98 12.87
N TRP A 381 -6.01 41.16 12.14
CA TRP A 381 -6.33 40.27 11.00
C TRP A 381 -5.23 40.31 9.92
N ASN A 382 -4.55 41.45 9.77
CA ASN A 382 -3.40 41.57 8.87
C ASN A 382 -2.22 40.68 9.31
N ASP A 383 -2.03 40.46 10.61
CA ASP A 383 -0.98 39.57 11.12
C ASP A 383 -1.35 38.10 10.90
N CYS A 384 -2.62 37.75 11.12
CA CYS A 384 -3.18 36.44 10.76
C CYS A 384 -3.00 36.16 9.25
N LYS A 385 -3.29 37.14 8.38
CA LYS A 385 -3.06 37.03 6.93
C LYS A 385 -1.58 36.88 6.57
N LYS A 386 -0.65 37.59 7.23
CA LYS A 386 0.80 37.42 6.99
C LYS A 386 1.27 36.01 7.35
N TYR A 387 0.82 35.47 8.49
CA TYR A 387 1.14 34.12 8.89
C TYR A 387 0.55 33.09 7.91
N ALA A 388 -0.75 33.21 7.59
CA ALA A 388 -1.43 32.29 6.68
C ALA A 388 -0.79 32.27 5.28
N ASN A 389 -0.32 33.41 4.77
CA ASN A 389 0.41 33.50 3.50
C ASN A 389 1.82 32.88 3.52
N GLN A 390 2.35 32.48 4.67
CA GLN A 390 3.61 31.74 4.79
C GLN A 390 3.34 30.23 4.96
N VAL A 391 2.37 29.86 5.81
CA VAL A 391 2.07 28.46 6.14
C VAL A 391 1.21 27.75 5.09
N ILE A 392 0.23 28.43 4.47
CA ILE A 392 -0.63 27.80 3.45
C ILE A 392 0.19 27.28 2.25
N PRO A 393 1.17 28.03 1.68
CA PRO A 393 2.04 27.51 0.63
C PRO A 393 2.73 26.20 1.01
N VAL A 394 3.27 26.08 2.23
CA VAL A 394 3.95 24.86 2.71
C VAL A 394 3.00 23.66 2.73
N ILE A 395 1.77 23.82 3.23
CA ILE A 395 0.75 22.75 3.19
C ILE A 395 0.41 22.38 1.73
N ARG A 396 0.31 23.39 0.86
CA ARG A 396 -0.05 23.26 -0.55
C ARG A 396 1.06 22.69 -1.44
N GLU A 397 2.28 22.49 -0.94
CA GLU A 397 3.30 21.69 -1.64
C GLU A 397 2.89 20.21 -1.73
N ASN A 398 2.17 19.71 -0.71
CA ASN A 398 1.84 18.30 -0.57
C ASN A 398 0.33 18.01 -0.71
N THR A 399 -0.55 18.93 -0.32
CA THR A 399 -2.01 18.67 -0.29
C THR A 399 -2.91 19.92 -0.45
N ASP A 400 -4.02 19.74 -1.17
CA ASP A 400 -5.13 20.68 -1.34
C ASP A 400 -6.23 20.54 -0.27
N ALA A 401 -5.99 19.78 0.80
CA ALA A 401 -6.85 19.60 1.97
C ALA A 401 -7.44 20.91 2.54
N ILE A 402 -8.57 20.80 3.26
CA ILE A 402 -9.20 21.96 3.90
C ILE A 402 -8.26 22.57 4.95
N ILE A 403 -8.05 23.88 4.86
CA ILE A 403 -7.31 24.65 5.86
C ILE A 403 -8.29 25.53 6.65
N LEU A 404 -8.27 25.37 7.97
CA LEU A 404 -9.04 26.17 8.91
C LEU A 404 -8.17 27.33 9.42
N VAL A 405 -8.70 28.55 9.32
CA VAL A 405 -7.96 29.80 9.59
C VAL A 405 -8.64 30.58 10.72
N GLY A 406 -8.00 30.57 11.90
CA GLY A 406 -8.39 31.41 13.03
C GLY A 406 -8.22 32.91 12.77
N ASN A 407 -8.83 33.71 13.64
CA ASN A 407 -8.93 35.16 13.47
C ASN A 407 -8.85 35.90 14.83
N PRO A 408 -8.69 37.24 14.84
CA PRO A 408 -8.51 37.99 16.08
C PRO A 408 -9.66 37.84 17.08
N HIS A 409 -9.31 38.05 18.37
CA HIS A 409 -10.24 37.99 19.50
C HIS A 409 -10.72 36.56 19.77
N TRP A 410 -9.78 35.62 19.89
CA TRP A 410 -10.05 34.20 20.15
C TRP A 410 -10.97 33.59 19.08
N SER A 411 -10.62 33.86 17.82
CA SER A 411 -11.39 33.50 16.63
C SER A 411 -12.84 34.02 16.59
N ALA A 412 -13.22 34.96 17.46
CA ALA A 412 -14.59 35.46 17.57
C ALA A 412 -14.91 36.74 16.74
N ASN A 413 -14.16 37.04 15.67
CA ASN A 413 -14.31 38.28 14.87
C ASN A 413 -14.37 38.05 13.35
N LEU A 414 -15.39 37.31 12.90
CA LEU A 414 -15.65 37.12 11.46
C LEU A 414 -15.91 38.43 10.69
N ASN A 415 -16.29 39.53 11.37
CA ASN A 415 -16.47 40.82 10.71
C ASN A 415 -15.18 41.36 10.07
N VAL A 416 -13.99 41.17 10.67
CA VAL A 416 -12.73 41.62 10.02
C VAL A 416 -12.33 40.70 8.86
N VAL A 417 -12.68 39.41 8.96
CA VAL A 417 -12.47 38.42 7.90
C VAL A 417 -13.36 38.73 6.69
N LEU A 418 -14.66 38.94 6.88
CA LEU A 418 -15.64 39.27 5.84
C LEU A 418 -15.25 40.48 4.99
N ASN A 419 -14.62 41.49 5.61
CA ASN A 419 -14.21 42.71 4.94
C ASN A 419 -12.89 42.56 4.15
N SER A 420 -12.10 41.52 4.40
CA SER A 420 -10.84 41.26 3.68
C SER A 420 -10.43 39.79 3.80
N PRO A 421 -11.15 38.84 3.16
CA PRO A 421 -10.81 37.42 3.22
C PRO A 421 -9.42 37.15 2.62
N LEU A 422 -8.90 35.94 2.83
CA LEU A 422 -7.69 35.51 2.12
C LEU A 422 -7.99 35.42 0.61
N GLU A 423 -7.00 35.79 -0.19
CA GLU A 423 -7.09 35.82 -1.65
C GLU A 423 -6.04 34.85 -2.22
N GLY A 424 -6.33 34.22 -3.36
CA GLY A 424 -5.40 33.32 -4.04
C GLY A 424 -5.39 31.86 -3.57
N TYR A 425 -6.23 31.49 -2.59
CA TYR A 425 -6.34 30.12 -2.08
C TYR A 425 -7.76 29.55 -2.23
N THR A 426 -7.84 28.23 -2.40
CA THR A 426 -9.06 27.42 -2.34
C THR A 426 -9.03 26.51 -1.11
N ASN A 427 -10.18 25.89 -0.79
CA ASN A 427 -10.33 25.00 0.37
C ASN A 427 -9.90 25.67 1.69
N ILE A 428 -10.31 26.92 1.89
CA ILE A 428 -10.13 27.69 3.12
C ILE A 428 -11.47 27.84 3.82
N MET A 429 -11.52 27.57 5.12
CA MET A 429 -12.64 27.96 5.99
C MET A 429 -12.11 28.81 7.15
N TYR A 430 -12.95 29.68 7.70
CA TYR A 430 -12.58 30.54 8.83
C TYR A 430 -13.21 30.04 10.11
N THR A 431 -12.40 29.90 11.16
CA THR A 431 -12.91 29.36 12.42
C THR A 431 -13.72 30.40 13.19
N TYR A 432 -14.67 29.96 14.00
CA TYR A 432 -15.32 30.81 15.00
C TYR A 432 -15.55 30.04 16.28
N HIS A 433 -15.00 30.53 17.39
CA HIS A 433 -15.15 29.86 18.69
C HIS A 433 -16.21 30.56 19.54
N PHE A 434 -16.92 29.78 20.35
CA PHE A 434 -17.87 30.32 21.31
C PHE A 434 -18.03 29.43 22.53
N TYR A 435 -18.28 30.07 23.67
CA TYR A 435 -18.64 29.42 24.92
C TYR A 435 -20.00 29.94 25.35
N ALA A 436 -21.02 29.08 25.31
CA ALA A 436 -22.43 29.47 25.19
C ALA A 436 -23.00 30.20 26.41
N ALA A 437 -22.38 30.14 27.60
CA ALA A 437 -22.82 30.94 28.74
C ALA A 437 -22.51 32.43 28.53
N ASP A 438 -21.32 32.76 28.02
CA ASP A 438 -20.89 34.14 27.72
C ASP A 438 -21.36 34.62 26.33
N HIS A 439 -21.37 33.71 25.36
CA HIS A 439 -21.55 34.01 23.94
C HIS A 439 -22.95 33.60 23.45
N SER A 440 -23.94 34.45 23.66
CA SER A 440 -25.33 34.20 23.22
C SER A 440 -25.66 34.72 21.81
N ASN A 441 -24.75 35.46 21.17
CA ASN A 441 -25.01 36.20 19.93
C ASN A 441 -24.46 35.48 18.69
N THR A 442 -25.34 34.80 17.96
CA THR A 442 -25.02 34.07 16.72
C THR A 442 -24.90 34.94 15.47
N SER A 443 -25.14 36.25 15.57
CA SER A 443 -25.32 37.13 14.40
C SER A 443 -24.09 37.25 13.50
N GLN A 444 -22.87 37.13 14.03
CA GLN A 444 -21.65 37.15 13.21
C GLN A 444 -21.56 35.91 12.31
N VAL A 445 -21.77 34.71 12.86
CA VAL A 445 -21.74 33.44 12.11
C VAL A 445 -22.85 33.42 11.05
N ILE A 446 -24.07 33.84 11.43
CA ILE A 446 -25.20 33.99 10.49
C ILE A 446 -24.84 34.95 9.35
N ASN A 447 -24.41 36.17 9.66
CA ASN A 447 -24.09 37.16 8.64
C ASN A 447 -22.90 36.74 7.77
N ALA A 448 -21.94 35.97 8.31
CA ALA A 448 -20.81 35.48 7.54
C ALA A 448 -21.22 34.42 6.53
N TYR A 449 -21.95 33.39 6.98
CA TYR A 449 -22.49 32.34 6.12
C TYR A 449 -23.45 32.92 5.06
N ASP A 450 -24.39 33.77 5.47
CA ASP A 450 -25.37 34.41 4.59
C ASP A 450 -24.70 35.40 3.58
N LYS A 451 -23.41 35.72 3.76
CA LYS A 451 -22.57 36.49 2.82
C LYS A 451 -21.64 35.63 1.95
N GLY A 452 -21.71 34.31 2.07
CA GLY A 452 -20.89 33.37 1.30
C GLY A 452 -19.51 33.10 1.88
N LEU A 453 -19.25 33.47 3.14
CA LEU A 453 -18.00 33.12 3.81
C LEU A 453 -18.10 31.70 4.41
N PRO A 454 -17.18 30.78 4.09
CA PRO A 454 -17.14 29.47 4.71
C PRO A 454 -16.67 29.56 6.16
N VAL A 455 -17.53 29.13 7.08
CA VAL A 455 -17.29 29.17 8.54
C VAL A 455 -17.25 27.75 9.10
N PHE A 456 -16.37 27.50 10.05
CA PHE A 456 -16.26 26.25 10.79
C PHE A 456 -16.19 26.56 12.30
N ILE A 457 -16.84 25.79 13.17
CA ILE A 457 -16.71 25.95 14.63
C ILE A 457 -15.72 24.90 15.15
N SER A 458 -14.41 25.16 15.04
CA SER A 458 -13.39 24.16 15.44
C SER A 458 -13.26 23.99 16.95
N GLU A 459 -13.79 24.94 17.72
CA GLU A 459 -13.93 24.81 19.17
C GLU A 459 -15.20 25.51 19.68
N HIS A 460 -15.93 24.84 20.58
CA HIS A 460 -16.96 25.48 21.40
C HIS A 460 -17.22 24.73 22.72
N GLY A 461 -17.90 25.41 23.65
CA GLY A 461 -18.39 24.83 24.91
C GLY A 461 -19.78 25.32 25.30
N GLY A 462 -20.49 24.54 26.13
CA GLY A 462 -21.81 24.90 26.66
C GLY A 462 -21.80 25.89 27.84
N MET A 463 -20.64 26.09 28.46
CA MET A 463 -20.38 26.83 29.69
C MET A 463 -19.72 28.20 29.41
N GLU A 464 -19.13 28.82 30.43
CA GLU A 464 -18.31 30.03 30.35
C GLU A 464 -16.97 29.78 29.64
N SER A 465 -16.39 30.84 29.06
CA SER A 465 -15.13 30.82 28.29
C SER A 465 -13.86 30.50 29.11
N SER A 466 -14.00 30.32 30.42
CA SER A 466 -12.98 29.70 31.28
C SER A 466 -12.88 28.18 31.12
N GLY A 467 -13.79 27.53 30.37
CA GLY A 467 -13.90 26.08 30.31
C GLY A 467 -14.46 25.43 31.59
N ASP A 468 -14.99 26.25 32.52
CA ASP A 468 -15.60 25.82 33.78
C ASP A 468 -16.74 26.76 34.18
N GLY A 469 -17.74 26.20 34.85
CA GLY A 469 -18.99 26.89 35.23
C GLY A 469 -20.24 26.19 34.70
N ALA A 470 -21.37 26.91 34.64
CA ALA A 470 -22.69 26.34 34.41
C ALA A 470 -23.06 26.24 32.91
N ILE A 471 -23.57 25.09 32.49
CA ILE A 471 -23.99 24.87 31.10
C ILE A 471 -25.25 25.69 30.79
N ASN A 472 -25.17 26.56 29.78
CA ASN A 472 -26.30 27.36 29.32
C ASN A 472 -27.07 26.65 28.19
N TYR A 473 -27.88 25.66 28.58
CA TYR A 473 -28.67 24.81 27.69
C TYR A 473 -29.46 25.56 26.62
N ASN A 474 -30.08 26.68 26.97
CA ASN A 474 -30.87 27.49 26.03
C ASN A 474 -29.99 28.09 24.93
N ASN A 475 -28.81 28.60 25.28
CA ASN A 475 -27.89 29.18 24.30
C ASN A 475 -27.23 28.11 23.44
N ILE A 476 -26.74 27.01 24.01
CA ILE A 476 -26.07 25.95 23.23
C ILE A 476 -27.03 25.22 22.28
N THR A 477 -28.27 24.96 22.72
CA THR A 477 -29.33 24.42 21.84
C THR A 477 -29.58 25.36 20.65
N ARG A 478 -29.74 26.65 20.92
CA ARG A 478 -29.94 27.67 19.88
C ARG A 478 -28.74 27.78 18.93
N TRP A 479 -27.51 27.61 19.43
CA TRP A 479 -26.33 27.55 18.57
C TRP A 479 -26.42 26.38 17.61
N TYR A 480 -26.61 25.16 18.10
CA TYR A 480 -26.68 23.98 17.23
C TYR A 480 -27.84 24.04 16.23
N GLU A 481 -29.04 24.48 16.63
CA GLU A 481 -30.15 24.73 15.69
C GLU A 481 -29.78 25.67 14.52
N ILE A 482 -28.90 26.64 14.78
CA ILE A 482 -28.45 27.62 13.78
C ILE A 482 -27.33 27.07 12.89
N LEU A 483 -26.44 26.25 13.46
CA LEU A 483 -25.33 25.60 12.77
C LEU A 483 -25.84 24.46 11.88
N ASP A 484 -26.67 23.56 12.41
CA ASP A 484 -27.31 22.46 11.68
C ASP A 484 -28.14 22.97 10.51
N LYS A 485 -28.95 24.01 10.72
CA LYS A 485 -29.74 24.65 9.65
C LYS A 485 -28.88 25.23 8.51
N ARG A 486 -27.60 25.49 8.75
CA ARG A 486 -26.63 26.01 7.78
C ARG A 486 -25.57 24.99 7.37
N ASN A 487 -25.66 23.75 7.85
CA ASN A 487 -24.64 22.73 7.62
C ASN A 487 -23.22 23.21 8.03
N ILE A 488 -23.13 23.98 9.13
CA ILE A 488 -21.85 24.46 9.67
C ILE A 488 -21.33 23.42 10.65
N SER A 489 -20.16 22.86 10.34
CA SER A 489 -19.45 21.90 11.18
C SER A 489 -19.07 22.46 12.56
N TYR A 490 -19.10 21.62 13.60
CA TYR A 490 -18.76 22.03 14.97
C TYR A 490 -18.10 20.95 15.82
N VAL A 491 -17.12 21.35 16.64
CA VAL A 491 -16.29 20.46 17.45
C VAL A 491 -16.24 20.91 18.91
N ALA A 492 -16.67 20.03 19.83
CA ALA A 492 -16.80 20.35 21.24
C ALA A 492 -15.49 20.21 22.02
N TRP A 493 -15.17 21.20 22.84
CA TRP A 493 -14.14 21.13 23.87
C TRP A 493 -14.71 20.42 25.12
N ASN A 494 -14.10 19.38 25.69
CA ASN A 494 -12.99 18.55 25.19
C ASN A 494 -12.98 17.11 25.75
N LEU A 495 -12.26 16.22 25.07
CA LEU A 495 -11.84 14.91 25.56
C LEU A 495 -10.71 15.06 26.60
N SER A 496 -11.10 15.17 27.86
CA SER A 496 -10.24 14.94 29.02
C SER A 496 -11.04 14.59 30.27
N ASN A 497 -10.34 14.20 31.34
CA ASN A 497 -10.87 14.17 32.71
C ASN A 497 -10.37 15.36 33.56
N SER A 498 -10.09 16.51 32.92
CA SER A 498 -9.71 17.75 33.64
C SER A 498 -10.83 18.23 34.57
N LYS A 499 -10.54 19.16 35.49
CA LYS A 499 -11.51 19.63 36.49
C LYS A 499 -12.70 20.39 35.90
N GLY A 500 -12.46 21.31 34.96
CA GLY A 500 -13.46 22.25 34.45
C GLY A 500 -14.65 21.59 33.74
N SER A 501 -15.84 22.19 33.80
CA SER A 501 -17.07 21.60 33.24
C SER A 501 -17.03 21.31 31.73
N ALA A 502 -16.12 21.90 30.95
CA ALA A 502 -15.88 21.57 29.54
C ALA A 502 -15.32 20.15 29.31
N SER A 503 -14.64 19.53 30.27
CA SER A 503 -14.13 18.16 30.09
C SER A 503 -15.28 17.16 30.05
N ILE A 504 -15.38 16.32 29.02
CA ILE A 504 -16.48 15.36 28.90
C ILE A 504 -16.45 14.24 29.94
N LEU A 505 -15.27 13.82 30.44
CA LEU A 505 -15.14 12.74 31.43
C LEU A 505 -15.08 13.29 32.86
N LYS A 506 -15.71 12.58 33.80
CA LYS A 506 -15.55 12.84 35.25
C LYS A 506 -14.09 12.65 35.67
N GLN A 507 -13.65 13.36 36.70
CA GLN A 507 -12.23 13.35 37.13
C GLN A 507 -11.78 11.95 37.58
N GLU A 508 -12.67 11.23 38.25
CA GLU A 508 -12.50 9.85 38.70
C GLU A 508 -12.51 8.79 37.59
N THR A 509 -12.93 9.14 36.37
CA THR A 509 -12.89 8.21 35.23
C THR A 509 -11.45 8.02 34.78
N THR A 510 -10.91 6.84 35.10
CA THR A 510 -9.55 6.42 34.70
C THR A 510 -9.53 5.50 33.48
N SER A 511 -10.67 4.86 33.15
CA SER A 511 -10.82 4.09 31.92
C SER A 511 -10.61 4.98 30.71
N LEU A 512 -9.95 4.43 29.69
CA LEU A 512 -9.69 5.10 28.41
C LEU A 512 -10.78 4.80 27.36
N THR A 513 -11.74 3.93 27.68
CA THR A 513 -12.80 3.46 26.75
C THR A 513 -14.21 3.49 27.34
N ASP A 514 -14.38 3.90 28.60
CA ASP A 514 -15.71 4.05 29.22
C ASP A 514 -16.27 5.45 28.96
N PHE A 515 -17.20 5.52 28.00
CA PHE A 515 -18.00 6.71 27.69
C PHE A 515 -19.48 6.52 28.05
N SER A 516 -19.77 5.68 29.03
CA SER A 516 -21.11 5.57 29.62
C SER A 516 -21.51 6.87 30.35
N ASP A 517 -22.80 7.12 30.51
CA ASP A 517 -23.31 8.29 31.24
C ASP A 517 -22.84 8.33 32.71
N ALA A 518 -22.47 7.17 33.26
CA ALA A 518 -21.84 7.05 34.57
C ALA A 518 -20.41 7.60 34.60
N ALA A 519 -19.66 7.51 33.50
CA ALA A 519 -18.29 8.01 33.34
C ALA A 519 -18.22 9.48 32.86
N LEU A 520 -19.26 9.97 32.19
CA LEU A 520 -19.35 11.32 31.62
C LEU A 520 -19.79 12.39 32.63
N LYS A 521 -19.33 13.63 32.47
CA LYS A 521 -19.91 14.83 33.11
C LYS A 521 -21.22 15.21 32.45
N GLU A 522 -21.96 16.11 33.10
CA GLU A 522 -23.20 16.71 32.61
C GLU A 522 -23.09 17.22 31.16
N TRP A 523 -21.99 17.91 30.82
CA TRP A 523 -21.69 18.35 29.45
C TRP A 523 -21.50 17.18 28.47
N GLY A 524 -20.72 16.18 28.85
CA GLY A 524 -20.47 14.99 28.04
C GLY A 524 -21.76 14.20 27.75
N VAL A 525 -22.61 13.99 28.75
CA VAL A 525 -23.92 13.31 28.58
C VAL A 525 -24.83 14.10 27.64
N TRP A 526 -24.94 15.41 27.84
CA TRP A 526 -25.79 16.25 26.99
C TRP A 526 -25.28 16.31 25.55
N TYR A 527 -23.97 16.46 25.35
CA TYR A 527 -23.37 16.48 24.01
C TYR A 527 -23.52 15.12 23.30
N LYS A 528 -23.29 14.00 24.01
CA LYS A 528 -23.52 12.65 23.49
C LYS A 528 -24.93 12.49 22.95
N SER A 529 -25.94 12.84 23.74
CA SER A 529 -27.35 12.76 23.32
C SER A 529 -27.66 13.65 22.12
N TRP A 530 -27.03 14.83 22.01
CA TRP A 530 -27.21 15.67 20.82
C TRP A 530 -26.62 15.06 19.55
N VAL A 531 -25.36 14.58 19.60
CA VAL A 531 -24.69 14.01 18.43
C VAL A 531 -25.37 12.71 17.98
N ARG A 532 -25.73 11.84 18.93
CA ARG A 532 -26.46 10.60 18.63
C ARG A 532 -27.78 10.88 17.93
N LYS A 533 -28.62 11.75 18.49
CA LYS A 533 -29.88 12.18 17.88
C LYS A 533 -29.65 12.79 16.49
N LYS A 534 -28.62 13.64 16.32
CA LYS A 534 -28.32 14.29 15.04
C LYS A 534 -28.10 13.28 13.91
N PHE A 535 -27.41 12.18 14.20
CA PHE A 535 -27.07 11.14 13.21
C PHE A 535 -27.98 9.90 13.29
N GLY A 536 -29.18 10.03 13.88
CA GLY A 536 -30.19 8.96 13.90
C GLY A 536 -29.88 7.78 14.82
N PHE A 537 -28.87 7.85 15.68
CA PHE A 537 -28.49 6.76 16.60
C PHE A 537 -29.47 6.49 17.75
N ASP A 538 -30.50 7.32 17.90
CA ASP A 538 -31.52 7.24 18.95
C ASP A 538 -32.97 7.13 18.39
N GLU A 539 -33.13 6.88 17.07
CA GLU A 539 -34.42 6.66 16.37
C GLU A 539 -34.68 5.17 16.06
#